data_AF-A0A1D6K874-F1
#
_entry.id   AF-A0A1D6K874-F1
#
_cell.length_a   1.000
_cell.length_b   1.000
_cell.length_c   1.000
_cell.angle_alpha   90.00
_cell.angle_beta   90.00
_cell.angle_gamma   90.00
#
_symmetry.space_group_name_H-M   'P 1'
#
loop_
_entity.id
_entity.type
_entity.pdbx_description
1 polymer ?
#
loop_
_entity_poly.entity_id
_entity_poly.type
_entity_poly.pdbx_seq_one_letter_code
_entity_poly.pdbx_strand_id
1 'polypeptide(L)'
;MIALGLATHYFMSGHLDLIDERLAKLVTDDPSVIDSSLAQYGDMVYPDKKSIVHRLEVIDKCFSHDTVEEIVDALESEAASSNEEWCILALKRLKEASPLALKVSLRSIREGRYQTLDECLVREYRMSMNGISKQFSHEFCEGVRARLVDKDFTPKWDPPALEYVTNDMVDAYFAPLGDSEPELKLPIESREAFV
;
A
#
# COMPACT_ATOMS: atom_id res chain seq x y z
N MET A 1 7.07 -8.34 -9.04
CA MET A 1 7.23 -6.87 -9.08
C MET A 1 7.22 -6.38 -10.52
N ILE A 2 8.15 -6.81 -11.39
CA ILE A 2 8.19 -6.43 -12.83
C ILE A 2 6.85 -6.63 -13.53
N ALA A 3 6.30 -7.85 -13.50
CA ALA A 3 5.04 -8.16 -14.19
C ALA A 3 3.81 -7.38 -13.67
N LEU A 4 3.93 -6.72 -12.51
CA LEU A 4 2.87 -5.88 -11.92
C LEU A 4 3.20 -4.37 -12.06
N GLY A 5 4.28 -4.00 -12.73
CA GLY A 5 4.73 -2.61 -12.87
C GLY A 5 5.30 -1.98 -11.61
N LEU A 6 5.56 -2.74 -10.54
CA LEU A 6 6.11 -2.23 -9.27
C LEU A 6 7.63 -2.04 -9.31
N ALA A 7 8.30 -2.65 -10.28
CA ALA A 7 9.72 -2.46 -10.56
C ALA A 7 9.87 -2.24 -12.06
N THR A 8 10.83 -1.39 -12.46
CA THR A 8 11.11 -1.09 -13.87
C THR A 8 12.08 -2.10 -14.49
N HIS A 9 13.05 -2.58 -13.71
CA HIS A 9 14.09 -3.51 -14.15
C HIS A 9 14.32 -4.65 -13.16
N TYR A 10 14.87 -5.75 -13.64
CA TYR A 10 15.24 -6.90 -12.84
C TYR A 10 16.59 -7.47 -13.27
N PHE A 11 17.39 -7.81 -12.27
CA PHE A 11 18.77 -8.27 -12.42
C PHE A 11 19.07 -9.36 -11.40
N MET A 12 19.88 -10.35 -11.78
CA MET A 12 20.56 -11.22 -10.83
C MET A 12 21.52 -10.38 -9.97
N SER A 13 21.64 -10.71 -8.68
CA SER A 13 22.49 -9.96 -7.75
C SER A 13 23.97 -9.91 -8.15
N GLY A 14 24.43 -10.88 -8.94
CA GLY A 14 25.80 -10.89 -9.49
C GLY A 14 26.09 -9.80 -10.53
N HIS A 15 25.07 -9.10 -11.05
CA HIS A 15 25.24 -8.01 -12.00
C HIS A 15 25.31 -6.63 -11.32
N LEU A 16 25.10 -6.52 -10.01
CA LEU A 16 25.02 -5.22 -9.32
C LEU A 16 26.30 -4.39 -9.47
N ASP A 17 27.48 -4.99 -9.24
CA ASP A 17 28.76 -4.28 -9.39
C ASP A 17 28.97 -3.76 -10.83
N LEU A 18 28.54 -4.55 -11.83
CA LEU A 18 28.64 -4.17 -13.24
C LEU A 18 27.70 -3.01 -13.60
N ILE A 19 26.48 -3.02 -13.04
CA ILE A 19 25.49 -1.97 -13.25
C ILE A 19 25.98 -0.67 -12.59
N ASP A 20 26.45 -0.75 -11.35
CA ASP A 20 27.00 0.41 -10.62
C ASP A 20 28.18 1.03 -11.38
N GLU A 21 29.12 0.20 -11.85
CA GLU A 21 30.23 0.68 -12.68
C GLU A 21 29.76 1.32 -14.00
N ARG A 22 28.72 0.77 -14.63
CA ARG A 22 28.18 1.30 -15.89
C ARG A 22 27.53 2.66 -15.66
N LEU A 23 26.68 2.77 -14.65
CA LEU A 23 25.99 4.01 -14.28
C LEU A 23 26.99 5.10 -13.90
N ALA A 24 28.03 4.78 -13.13
CA ALA A 24 29.07 5.73 -12.75
C ALA A 24 29.86 6.30 -13.95
N LYS A 25 29.91 5.58 -15.08
CA LYS A 25 30.60 6.01 -16.31
C LYS A 25 29.69 6.77 -17.28
N LEU A 26 28.37 6.81 -17.06
CA LEU A 26 27.45 7.56 -17.89
C LEU A 26 27.56 9.06 -17.59
N VAL A 27 27.77 9.85 -18.64
CA VAL A 27 27.78 11.31 -18.57
C VAL A 27 26.60 11.81 -19.39
N THR A 28 25.41 11.77 -18.79
CA THR A 28 24.15 12.16 -19.41
C THR A 28 23.13 12.51 -18.34
N ASP A 29 22.26 13.46 -18.65
CA ASP A 29 21.05 13.82 -17.90
C ASP A 29 19.77 13.25 -18.55
N ASP A 30 19.89 12.58 -19.71
CA ASP A 30 18.78 11.98 -20.44
C ASP A 30 18.33 10.66 -19.79
N PRO A 31 17.11 10.59 -19.20
CA PRO A 31 16.62 9.38 -18.55
C PRO A 31 16.51 8.19 -19.50
N SER A 32 16.31 8.42 -20.80
CA SER A 32 16.18 7.34 -21.79
C SER A 32 17.50 6.61 -22.04
N VAL A 33 18.63 7.30 -21.88
CA VAL A 33 19.97 6.71 -21.99
C VAL A 33 20.26 5.86 -20.75
N ILE A 34 19.83 6.31 -19.57
CA ILE A 34 19.93 5.56 -18.32
C ILE A 34 19.08 4.28 -18.41
N ASP A 35 17.82 4.41 -18.81
CA ASP A 35 16.88 3.29 -19.00
C ASP A 35 17.44 2.26 -19.99
N SER A 36 17.88 2.70 -21.17
CA SER A 36 18.49 1.83 -22.17
C SER A 36 19.79 1.16 -21.69
N SER A 37 20.54 1.82 -20.80
CA SER A 37 21.76 1.25 -20.22
C SER A 37 21.44 0.19 -19.16
N LEU A 38 20.41 0.41 -18.35
CA LEU A 38 19.92 -0.58 -17.39
C LEU A 38 19.32 -1.79 -18.10
N ALA A 39 18.50 -1.58 -19.13
CA ALA A 39 17.86 -2.64 -19.89
C ALA A 39 18.85 -3.64 -20.54
N GLN A 40 20.09 -3.21 -20.86
CA GLN A 40 21.14 -4.07 -21.42
C GLN A 40 21.57 -5.20 -20.47
N TYR A 41 21.45 -5.00 -19.17
CA TYR A 41 21.79 -5.99 -18.15
C TYR A 41 20.55 -6.72 -17.63
N GLY A 42 19.36 -6.33 -18.10
CA GLY A 42 18.08 -6.84 -17.64
C GLY A 42 17.92 -8.33 -17.94
N ASP A 43 17.54 -9.09 -16.92
CA ASP A 43 17.23 -10.51 -17.07
C ASP A 43 15.75 -10.70 -17.43
N MET A 44 15.46 -11.58 -18.39
CA MET A 44 14.08 -11.96 -18.69
C MET A 44 13.51 -12.79 -17.54
N VAL A 45 12.37 -12.35 -17.01
CA VAL A 45 11.66 -13.06 -15.95
C VAL A 45 10.29 -13.51 -16.45
N TYR A 46 10.00 -14.78 -16.21
CA TYR A 46 8.67 -15.34 -16.42
C TYR A 46 7.99 -15.54 -15.07
N PRO A 47 6.76 -15.05 -14.88
CA PRO A 47 6.00 -15.33 -13.67
C PRO A 47 5.88 -16.84 -13.44
N ASP A 48 6.11 -17.27 -12.19
CA ASP A 48 5.91 -18.66 -11.81
C ASP A 48 4.42 -19.04 -11.81
N LYS A 49 4.10 -20.34 -11.86
CA LYS A 49 2.71 -20.82 -11.90
C LYS A 49 1.86 -20.44 -10.67
N LYS A 50 2.50 -20.11 -9.54
CA LYS A 50 1.85 -19.66 -8.30
C LYS A 50 1.82 -18.13 -8.17
N SER A 51 2.36 -17.42 -9.16
CA SER A 51 2.45 -15.98 -9.19
C SER A 51 1.07 -15.36 -9.15
N ILE A 52 0.98 -14.24 -8.45
CA ILE A 52 -0.25 -13.47 -8.29
C ILE A 52 -0.83 -12.97 -9.62
N VAL A 53 0.00 -12.87 -10.67
CA VAL A 53 -0.45 -12.46 -12.02
C VAL A 53 -1.52 -13.40 -12.59
N HIS A 54 -1.50 -14.67 -12.18
CA HIS A 54 -2.50 -15.66 -12.60
C HIS A 54 -3.81 -15.57 -11.82
N ARG A 55 -3.88 -14.68 -10.83
CA ARG A 55 -5.05 -14.45 -9.97
C ARG A 55 -5.67 -13.07 -10.15
N LEU A 56 -5.21 -12.28 -11.13
CA LEU A 56 -5.68 -10.91 -11.31
C LEU A 56 -7.19 -10.84 -11.52
N GLU A 57 -7.79 -11.76 -12.28
CA GLU A 57 -9.24 -11.80 -12.47
C GLU A 57 -10.01 -11.98 -11.16
N VAL A 58 -9.52 -12.87 -10.28
CA VAL A 58 -10.11 -13.11 -8.96
C VAL A 58 -9.89 -11.91 -8.03
N ILE A 59 -8.70 -11.30 -8.07
CA ILE A 59 -8.39 -10.10 -7.30
C ILE A 59 -9.29 -8.94 -7.73
N ASP A 60 -9.40 -8.67 -9.03
CA ASP A 60 -10.22 -7.60 -9.56
C ASP A 60 -11.68 -7.82 -9.21
N LYS A 61 -12.19 -9.06 -9.33
CA LYS A 61 -13.53 -9.42 -8.90
C LYS A 61 -13.75 -9.09 -7.43
N CYS A 62 -12.94 -9.65 -6.53
CA CYS A 62 -13.16 -9.55 -5.09
C CYS A 62 -12.83 -8.18 -4.49
N PHE A 63 -11.84 -7.47 -5.03
CA PHE A 63 -11.39 -6.17 -4.51
C PHE A 63 -11.95 -4.96 -5.27
N SER A 64 -12.92 -5.17 -6.18
CA SER A 64 -13.60 -4.07 -6.90
C SER A 64 -14.70 -3.38 -6.08
N HIS A 65 -15.16 -4.00 -5.00
CA HIS A 65 -16.26 -3.48 -4.17
C HIS A 65 -15.90 -2.19 -3.41
N ASP A 66 -16.93 -1.49 -2.93
CA ASP A 66 -16.84 -0.18 -2.30
C ASP A 66 -16.61 -0.26 -0.78
N THR A 67 -16.99 -1.37 -0.15
CA THR A 67 -16.83 -1.59 1.29
C THR A 67 -15.94 -2.79 1.60
N VAL A 68 -15.32 -2.79 2.79
CA VAL A 68 -14.46 -3.91 3.23
C VAL A 68 -15.30 -5.16 3.46
N GLU A 69 -16.53 -5.00 3.96
CA GLU A 69 -17.50 -6.06 4.16
C GLU A 69 -17.80 -6.80 2.85
N GLU A 70 -18.13 -6.07 1.78
CA GLU A 70 -18.38 -6.68 0.46
C GLU A 70 -17.13 -7.38 -0.10
N ILE A 71 -15.93 -6.84 0.13
CA ILE A 71 -14.67 -7.48 -0.27
C ILE A 71 -14.48 -8.82 0.48
N VAL A 72 -14.77 -8.83 1.79
CA VAL A 72 -14.69 -10.05 2.61
C VAL A 72 -15.72 -11.08 2.13
N ASP A 73 -16.97 -10.68 1.90
CA ASP A 73 -18.04 -11.56 1.42
C ASP A 73 -17.71 -12.15 0.04
N ALA A 74 -17.15 -11.34 -0.86
CA ALA A 74 -16.71 -11.78 -2.18
C ALA A 74 -15.57 -12.81 -2.08
N LEU A 75 -14.58 -12.56 -1.21
CA LEU A 75 -13.49 -13.50 -0.96
C LEU A 75 -13.97 -14.81 -0.32
N GLU A 76 -14.93 -14.76 0.61
CA GLU A 76 -15.51 -15.96 1.24
C GLU A 76 -16.28 -16.79 0.22
N SER A 77 -17.07 -16.12 -0.64
CA SER A 77 -17.80 -16.75 -1.74
C SER A 77 -16.84 -17.42 -2.74
N GLU A 78 -15.77 -16.72 -3.12
CA GLU A 78 -14.78 -17.24 -4.07
C GLU A 78 -13.99 -18.41 -3.46
N ALA A 79 -13.56 -18.30 -2.21
CA ALA A 79 -12.88 -19.39 -1.50
C ALA A 79 -13.73 -20.67 -1.46
N ALA A 80 -15.05 -20.54 -1.31
CA ALA A 80 -15.98 -21.66 -1.33
C ALA A 80 -16.19 -22.27 -2.73
N SER A 81 -16.15 -21.47 -3.80
CA SER A 81 -16.43 -21.93 -5.17
C SER A 81 -15.22 -22.50 -5.91
N SER A 82 -14.06 -21.87 -5.78
CA SER A 82 -12.86 -22.22 -6.58
C SER A 82 -11.83 -23.04 -5.79
N ASN A 83 -12.05 -23.27 -4.49
CA ASN A 83 -11.08 -23.87 -3.56
C ASN A 83 -9.68 -23.21 -3.68
N GLU A 84 -9.67 -21.91 -3.98
CA GLU A 84 -8.45 -21.13 -4.17
C GLU A 84 -7.82 -20.81 -2.80
N GLU A 85 -6.71 -21.49 -2.51
CA GLU A 85 -5.93 -21.32 -1.27
C GLU A 85 -5.54 -19.85 -1.01
N TRP A 86 -5.37 -19.07 -2.07
CA TRP A 86 -5.03 -17.65 -1.96
C TRP A 86 -6.16 -16.83 -1.32
N CYS A 87 -7.43 -17.07 -1.67
CA CYS A 87 -8.57 -16.36 -1.06
C CYS A 87 -8.64 -16.65 0.44
N ILE A 88 -8.43 -17.90 0.85
CA ILE A 88 -8.37 -18.30 2.27
C ILE A 88 -7.24 -17.56 3.00
N LEU A 89 -6.06 -17.48 2.38
CA LEU A 89 -4.93 -16.75 2.95
C LEU A 89 -5.22 -15.24 3.05
N ALA A 90 -5.79 -14.64 1.99
CA ALA A 90 -6.17 -13.23 1.97
C ALA A 90 -7.17 -12.91 3.09
N LEU A 91 -8.22 -13.71 3.25
CA LEU A 91 -9.20 -13.59 4.33
C LEU A 91 -8.55 -13.67 5.71
N LYS A 92 -7.66 -14.65 5.91
CA LYS A 92 -6.92 -14.77 7.17
C LYS A 92 -6.14 -13.49 7.47
N ARG A 93 -5.47 -12.91 6.47
CA ARG A 93 -4.70 -11.65 6.63
C ARG A 93 -5.59 -10.45 6.92
N LEU A 94 -6.76 -10.35 6.28
CA LEU A 94 -7.73 -9.31 6.59
C LEU A 94 -8.24 -9.45 8.03
N LYS A 95 -8.55 -10.67 8.49
CA LYS A 95 -9.01 -10.94 9.87
C LYS A 95 -7.93 -10.68 10.94
N GLU A 96 -6.65 -10.73 10.59
CA GLU A 96 -5.53 -10.37 11.47
C GLU A 96 -5.30 -8.84 11.57
N ALA A 97 -5.83 -8.06 10.63
CA ALA A 97 -5.67 -6.62 10.58
C ALA A 97 -6.68 -5.87 11.46
N SER A 98 -6.40 -4.60 11.75
CA SER A 98 -7.34 -3.71 12.44
C SER A 98 -8.56 -3.45 11.54
N PRO A 99 -9.81 -3.65 12.03
CA PRO A 99 -11.02 -3.38 11.26
C PRO A 99 -11.14 -1.93 10.79
N LEU A 100 -10.81 -0.97 11.66
CA LEU A 100 -10.85 0.45 11.34
C LEU A 100 -9.74 0.82 10.34
N ALA A 101 -8.53 0.31 10.50
CA ALA A 101 -7.44 0.50 9.54
C ALA A 101 -7.78 -0.07 8.15
N LEU A 102 -8.53 -1.18 8.05
CA LEU A 102 -9.00 -1.71 6.77
C LEU A 102 -9.92 -0.71 6.06
N LYS A 103 -10.91 -0.16 6.76
CA LYS A 103 -11.84 0.82 6.17
C LYS A 103 -11.15 2.13 5.80
N VAL A 104 -10.27 2.63 6.67
CA VAL A 104 -9.45 3.82 6.41
C VAL A 104 -8.55 3.62 5.19
N SER A 105 -7.91 2.46 5.07
CA SER A 105 -7.05 2.13 3.93
C SER A 105 -7.84 2.03 2.62
N LEU A 106 -9.00 1.38 2.64
CA LEU A 106 -9.86 1.27 1.46
C LEU A 106 -10.26 2.66 0.97
N ARG A 107 -10.79 3.52 1.87
CA ARG A 107 -11.15 4.90 1.53
C ARG A 107 -9.96 5.67 0.96
N SER A 108 -8.79 5.56 1.59
CA SER A 108 -7.56 6.23 1.14
C SER A 108 -7.17 5.83 -0.29
N ILE A 109 -7.20 4.53 -0.59
CA ILE A 109 -6.89 4.02 -1.94
C ILE A 109 -7.92 4.52 -2.96
N ARG A 110 -9.21 4.50 -2.61
CA ARG A 110 -10.30 4.89 -3.52
C ARG A 110 -10.30 6.39 -3.85
N GLU A 111 -10.13 7.24 -2.85
CA GLU A 111 -9.99 8.69 -3.04
C GLU A 111 -8.68 9.03 -3.77
N GLY A 112 -7.57 8.36 -3.43
CA GLY A 112 -6.23 8.64 -3.97
C GLY A 112 -6.11 8.32 -5.46
N ARG A 113 -6.93 7.40 -5.98
CA ARG A 113 -7.00 7.07 -7.41
C ARG A 113 -7.31 8.29 -8.29
N TYR A 114 -7.95 9.32 -7.75
CA TYR A 114 -8.36 10.53 -8.47
C TYR A 114 -7.58 11.78 -8.06
N GLN A 115 -6.51 11.61 -7.27
CA GLN A 115 -5.68 12.67 -6.74
C GLN A 115 -4.28 12.64 -7.34
N THR A 116 -3.64 13.79 -7.38
CA THR A 116 -2.19 13.91 -7.64
C THR A 116 -1.39 13.39 -6.44
N LEU A 117 -0.09 13.11 -6.65
CA LEU A 117 0.80 12.72 -5.55
C LEU A 117 0.80 13.76 -4.42
N ASP A 118 0.77 15.05 -4.75
CA ASP A 118 0.81 16.13 -3.77
C ASP A 118 -0.42 16.13 -2.86
N GLU A 119 -1.60 15.97 -3.46
CA GLU A 119 -2.87 15.86 -2.74
C GLU A 119 -2.90 14.61 -1.86
N CYS A 120 -2.44 13.48 -2.39
CA CYS A 120 -2.29 12.23 -1.63
C CYS A 120 -1.38 12.41 -0.41
N LEU A 121 -0.21 13.04 -0.58
CA LEU A 121 0.75 13.27 0.50
C LEU A 121 0.19 14.18 1.60
N VAL A 122 -0.50 15.25 1.23
CA VAL A 122 -1.15 16.16 2.20
C VAL A 122 -2.21 15.40 3.01
N ARG A 123 -3.04 14.62 2.34
CA ARG A 123 -4.07 13.80 2.99
C ARG A 123 -3.47 12.70 3.88
N GLU A 124 -2.46 11.97 3.40
CA GLU A 124 -1.81 10.90 4.16
C GLU A 124 -1.04 11.42 5.37
N TYR A 125 -0.47 12.63 5.28
CA TYR A 125 0.11 13.32 6.43
C TYR A 125 -0.95 13.57 7.50
N ARG A 126 -2.10 14.14 7.11
CA ARG A 126 -3.24 14.36 8.03
C ARG A 126 -3.71 13.06 8.68
N MET A 127 -3.92 12.02 7.88
CA MET A 127 -4.31 10.69 8.37
C MET A 127 -3.30 10.11 9.37
N SER A 128 -2.01 10.27 9.08
CA SER A 128 -0.93 9.78 9.95
C SER A 128 -0.89 10.52 11.28
N MET A 129 -1.00 11.85 11.25
CA MET A 129 -1.02 12.67 12.46
C MET A 129 -2.25 12.36 13.32
N ASN A 130 -3.43 12.29 12.72
CA ASN A 130 -4.66 11.90 13.41
C ASN A 130 -4.54 10.49 14.02
N GLY A 131 -4.06 9.51 13.25
CA GLY A 131 -3.90 8.12 13.69
C GLY A 131 -2.86 7.91 14.81
N ILE A 132 -1.86 8.79 14.91
CA ILE A 132 -0.81 8.72 15.95
C ILE A 132 -1.17 9.53 17.20
N SER A 133 -2.01 10.57 17.07
CA SER A 133 -2.33 11.52 18.15
C SER A 133 -2.95 10.90 19.41
N LYS A 134 -3.40 9.63 19.35
CA LYS A 134 -4.14 8.89 20.39
C LYS A 134 -5.46 9.53 20.81
N GLN A 135 -5.90 10.60 20.15
CA GLN A 135 -7.11 11.33 20.57
C GLN A 135 -8.38 10.52 20.37
N PHE A 136 -8.42 9.64 19.38
CA PHE A 136 -9.61 8.87 19.02
C PHE A 136 -9.35 7.40 18.68
N SER A 137 -8.09 6.97 18.53
CA SER A 137 -7.73 5.57 18.26
C SER A 137 -6.43 5.18 18.96
N HIS A 138 -6.40 3.98 19.52
CA HIS A 138 -5.20 3.36 20.09
C HIS A 138 -4.59 2.29 19.18
N GLU A 139 -5.18 2.05 18.01
CA GLU A 139 -4.83 0.93 17.14
C GLU A 139 -3.39 0.99 16.65
N PHE A 140 -2.86 2.18 16.33
CA PHE A 140 -1.46 2.31 15.94
C PHE A 140 -0.51 1.79 17.04
N CYS A 141 -0.72 2.22 18.28
CA CYS A 141 0.10 1.78 19.41
C CYS A 141 -0.07 0.30 19.72
N GLU A 142 -1.30 -0.22 19.63
CA GLU A 142 -1.57 -1.63 19.85
C GLU A 142 -0.92 -2.53 18.79
N GLY A 143 -0.98 -2.11 17.52
CA GLY A 143 -0.30 -2.81 16.43
C GLY A 143 1.21 -2.83 16.61
N VAL A 144 1.80 -1.70 17.01
CA VAL A 144 3.24 -1.61 17.34
C VAL A 144 3.58 -2.50 18.54
N ARG A 145 2.77 -2.46 19.60
CA ARG A 145 2.97 -3.30 20.79
C ARG A 145 2.98 -4.78 20.41
N ALA A 146 1.92 -5.25 19.75
CA ALA A 146 1.72 -6.65 19.42
C ALA A 146 2.79 -7.21 18.45
N ARG A 147 3.27 -6.40 17.49
CA ARG A 147 4.20 -6.88 16.45
C ARG A 147 5.68 -6.62 16.76
N LEU A 148 6.00 -5.50 17.42
CA LEU A 148 7.39 -5.04 17.55
C LEU A 148 7.88 -5.04 19.00
N VAL A 149 7.02 -4.75 19.98
CA VAL A 149 7.41 -4.65 21.39
C VAL A 149 7.28 -6.01 22.08
N ASP A 150 6.05 -6.47 22.25
CA ASP A 150 5.75 -7.72 22.98
C ASP A 150 5.89 -8.93 22.06
N LYS A 151 5.71 -8.74 20.74
CA LYS A 151 5.81 -9.78 19.71
C LYS A 151 4.88 -10.97 19.98
N ASP A 152 3.73 -10.70 20.58
CA ASP A 152 2.70 -11.71 20.84
C ASP A 152 1.87 -12.04 19.59
N PHE A 153 1.89 -11.16 18.58
CA PHE A 153 1.06 -11.24 17.37
C PHE A 153 -0.45 -11.35 17.66
N THR A 154 -0.88 -10.89 18.84
CA THR A 154 -2.28 -10.88 19.29
C THR A 154 -2.73 -9.47 19.63
N PRO A 155 -2.85 -8.58 18.64
CA PRO A 155 -3.36 -7.24 18.86
C PRO A 155 -4.81 -7.26 19.33
N LYS A 156 -5.13 -6.42 20.30
CA LYS A 156 -6.47 -6.20 20.84
C LYS A 156 -7.07 -4.96 20.18
N TRP A 157 -7.55 -5.13 18.96
CA TRP A 157 -8.15 -4.05 18.20
C TRP A 157 -9.40 -3.50 18.89
N ASP A 158 -9.55 -2.18 18.84
CA ASP A 158 -10.72 -1.46 19.28
C ASP A 158 -11.03 -0.39 18.22
N PRO A 159 -12.08 -0.56 17.41
CA PRO A 159 -13.11 -1.60 17.49
C PRO A 159 -12.64 -3.02 17.09
N PRO A 160 -13.25 -4.09 17.64
CA PRO A 160 -12.77 -5.46 17.45
C PRO A 160 -13.24 -6.13 16.15
N ALA A 161 -14.25 -5.57 15.46
CA ALA A 161 -14.79 -6.12 14.21
C ALA A 161 -15.36 -5.02 13.29
N LEU A 162 -15.56 -5.35 12.01
CA LEU A 162 -15.94 -4.38 10.96
C LEU A 162 -17.28 -3.69 11.24
N GLU A 163 -18.24 -4.44 11.78
CA GLU A 163 -19.59 -3.98 12.13
C GLU A 163 -19.62 -2.90 13.22
N TYR A 164 -18.55 -2.82 14.03
CA TYR A 164 -18.42 -1.80 15.07
C TYR A 164 -17.70 -0.53 14.58
N VAL A 165 -17.12 -0.55 13.38
CA VAL A 165 -16.47 0.62 12.80
C VAL A 165 -17.53 1.55 12.20
N THR A 166 -17.71 2.72 12.81
CA THR A 166 -18.64 3.75 12.31
C THR A 166 -17.97 4.63 11.25
N ASN A 167 -18.78 5.31 10.44
CA ASN A 167 -18.26 6.30 9.49
C ASN A 167 -17.52 7.44 10.19
N ASP A 168 -18.03 7.91 11.34
CA ASP A 168 -17.37 8.96 12.14
C ASP A 168 -15.95 8.57 12.58
N MET A 169 -15.72 7.30 12.93
CA MET A 169 -14.38 6.80 13.25
C MET A 169 -13.44 6.86 12.04
N VAL A 170 -13.94 6.53 10.85
CA VAL A 170 -13.17 6.65 9.61
C VAL A 170 -12.93 8.12 9.29
N ASP A 171 -13.97 8.96 9.34
CA ASP A 171 -13.91 10.40 9.07
C ASP A 171 -12.89 11.12 9.97
N ALA A 172 -12.74 10.69 11.23
CA ALA A 172 -11.76 11.24 12.16
C ALA A 172 -10.31 11.15 11.65
N TYR A 173 -9.95 10.12 10.86
CA TYR A 173 -8.62 10.07 10.22
C TYR A 173 -8.44 11.16 9.17
N PHE A 174 -9.51 11.55 8.46
CA PHE A 174 -9.45 12.51 7.35
C PHE A 174 -9.77 13.95 7.79
N ALA A 175 -10.17 14.14 9.05
CA ALA A 175 -10.52 15.44 9.62
C ALA A 175 -9.30 16.39 9.67
N PRO A 176 -9.47 17.70 9.40
CA PRO A 176 -8.39 18.67 9.46
C PRO A 176 -7.62 18.62 10.78
N LEU A 177 -6.32 18.89 10.71
CA LEU A 177 -5.50 18.98 11.92
C LEU A 177 -5.90 20.20 12.77
N GLY A 178 -5.79 20.07 14.10
CA GLY A 178 -6.11 21.15 15.02
C GLY A 178 -5.08 22.28 14.99
N ASP A 179 -5.40 23.43 15.59
CA ASP A 179 -4.61 24.67 15.52
C ASP A 179 -3.12 24.55 15.92
N SER A 180 -2.76 23.51 16.68
CA SER A 180 -1.39 23.26 17.14
C SER A 180 -0.52 22.50 16.12
N GLU A 181 -1.13 21.84 15.13
CA GLU A 181 -0.42 21.08 14.10
C GLU A 181 -0.77 21.62 12.71
N PRO A 182 0.18 22.25 12.00
CA PRO A 182 -0.10 22.79 10.69
C PRO A 182 -0.30 21.68 9.65
N GLU A 183 -1.18 21.91 8.68
CA GLU A 183 -1.26 21.06 7.48
C GLU A 183 0.07 21.03 6.71
N LEU A 184 0.33 19.91 6.03
CA LEU A 184 1.54 19.74 5.22
C LEU A 184 1.55 20.74 4.07
N LYS A 185 2.62 21.55 4.00
CA LYS A 185 2.88 22.46 2.88
C LYS A 185 4.04 21.93 2.05
N LEU A 186 3.72 21.42 0.87
CA LEU A 186 4.73 20.96 -0.08
C LEU A 186 5.38 22.16 -0.79
N PRO A 187 6.69 22.15 -1.03
CA PRO A 187 7.40 23.23 -1.72
C PRO A 187 7.22 23.10 -3.24
N ILE A 188 5.98 23.22 -3.71
CA ILE A 188 5.62 22.99 -5.13
C ILE A 188 6.27 24.06 -6.04
N GLU A 189 6.39 25.29 -5.54
CA GLU A 189 6.96 26.43 -6.29
C GLU A 189 8.46 26.31 -6.57
N SER A 190 9.19 25.51 -5.79
CA SER A 190 10.64 25.32 -5.96
C SER A 190 10.97 24.03 -6.72
N ARG A 191 9.98 23.34 -7.29
CA ARG A 191 10.24 22.13 -8.07
C ARG A 191 10.79 22.51 -9.43
N GLU A 192 11.96 21.97 -9.76
CA GLU A 192 12.45 21.99 -11.12
C GLU A 192 11.47 21.19 -11.99
N ALA A 193 11.09 21.74 -13.14
CA ALA A 193 10.37 20.97 -14.13
C ALA A 193 11.29 19.84 -14.60
N PHE A 194 10.88 18.60 -14.41
CA PHE A 194 11.45 17.49 -15.17
C PHE A 194 11.02 17.72 -16.63
N VAL A 195 11.93 18.26 -17.43
CA VAL A 195 11.80 18.39 -18.89
C VAL A 195 12.32 17.13 -19.55
#